data_AF-A0AAE3AGB7-F1
#
_entry.id   AF-A0AAE3AGB7-F1
#
_cell.length_a   1.000
_cell.length_b   1.000
_cell.length_c   1.000
_cell.angle_alpha   90.00
_cell.angle_beta   90.00
_cell.angle_gamma   90.00
#
_symmetry.space_group_name_H-M   'P 1'
#
loop_
_entity.id
_entity.type
_entity.pdbx_description
1 polymer ?
#
loop_
_entity_poly.entity_id
_entity_poly.type
_entity_poly.pdbx_seq_one_letter_code
_entity_poly.pdbx_strand_id
1 'polypeptide(L)'
;MAKMKFPNPKFFRAKDNVDWKAQGRNLQEVGGIIWDMLKETDWKAFAAKQKANVQDNVRRVVREAKTIAAMTPAERLDLLKTGEKHLGTLYRKGDMVTVRREWRGVADTAYDFKEWLRTWGMLLGTFSKDLVPALNMTFYYRWMISYVCCVSFMDKNTMGQRSNALKMSHLLIYDIFRYVAENLVFLAKCDKKNGNSAELNKKVVLFDEMTMGQIMAGFPDLLGIPYQLMPVFLVSEIDQLTCVPYIDAVESFGLPADTCPVPSSECGALVIDALPHMGNCFISSSMPCDGSTMASSYMARRFPDLPVFHLCFPVRYEDEATLKMGAEDIRACIKFIEEKTGAQWSWDAYFSAMKRFNEETKYELEKWEVNKTAYPQLLGPCYELFRKWNYEMDGGIDPRVMKTCKKVNKLLLQAYERRDEAWVGKMRYRGIVWSCPAHYYANFSNWLANCWGINILVEMESLNFTKPLETEDPELALLDLARLYERMVMRRHTNGGYQNVVDELWRQCEAWNANIIIMYQNVACKNMATVQGILDEQGRERGYHLIWIEHDLMDPRTVSRKTMRDKVNEYMRTVMRAEPVDPTLLDFDDEICM
;
A
#
# COMPACT_ATOMS: atom_id res chain seq x y z
N MET A 1 18.14 20.77 22.39
CA MET A 1 17.38 21.24 21.22
C MET A 1 15.89 21.03 21.50
N ALA A 2 15.02 22.02 21.25
CA ALA A 2 13.58 21.80 21.35
C ALA A 2 13.17 20.65 20.40
N LYS A 3 12.33 19.70 20.86
CA LYS A 3 11.82 18.63 19.99
C LYS A 3 11.15 19.27 18.78
N MET A 4 11.80 19.23 17.62
CA MET A 4 11.19 19.66 16.36
C MET A 4 9.93 18.81 16.14
N LYS A 5 8.80 19.48 15.90
CA LYS A 5 7.55 18.80 15.55
C LYS A 5 7.70 18.27 14.12
N PHE A 6 7.26 17.02 13.91
CA PHE A 6 7.27 16.36 12.60
C PHE A 6 5.83 16.25 12.04
N PRO A 7 5.60 16.55 10.75
CA PRO A 7 6.53 17.24 9.85
C PRO A 7 6.77 18.67 10.33
N ASN A 8 7.81 19.33 9.82
CA ASN A 8 8.14 20.70 10.21
C ASN A 8 6.92 21.62 9.97
N PRO A 9 6.33 22.23 11.02
CA PRO A 9 5.12 23.05 10.87
C PRO A 9 5.31 24.26 9.96
N LYS A 10 6.55 24.69 9.71
CA LYS A 10 6.86 25.77 8.77
C LYS A 10 6.51 25.41 7.34
N PHE A 11 6.56 24.12 6.95
CA PHE A 11 6.22 23.70 5.59
C PHE A 11 4.75 23.97 5.26
N PHE A 12 3.83 23.61 6.18
CA PHE A 12 2.41 23.92 6.03
C PHE A 12 2.10 25.42 5.99
N ARG A 13 2.96 26.26 6.59
CA ARG A 13 2.79 27.72 6.64
C ARG A 13 3.48 28.45 5.49
N ALA A 14 4.17 27.72 4.59
CA ALA A 14 4.77 28.34 3.42
C ALA A 14 3.67 29.02 2.58
N LYS A 15 3.99 30.18 1.99
CA LYS A 15 2.99 30.97 1.26
C LYS A 15 2.68 30.34 -0.09
N ASP A 16 1.41 30.34 -0.45
CA ASP A 16 0.93 29.95 -1.79
C ASP A 16 0.92 31.15 -2.73
N ASN A 17 1.17 30.87 -4.01
CA ASN A 17 1.14 31.86 -5.09
C ASN A 17 0.25 31.36 -6.23
N VAL A 18 -0.98 30.97 -5.87
CA VAL A 18 -1.99 30.46 -6.80
C VAL A 18 -2.26 31.49 -7.90
N ASP A 19 -2.18 31.08 -9.16
CA ASP A 19 -2.70 31.87 -10.29
C ASP A 19 -4.22 31.74 -10.34
N TRP A 20 -4.91 32.65 -9.68
CA TRP A 20 -6.37 32.69 -9.64
C TRP A 20 -7.02 32.85 -11.01
N LYS A 21 -6.32 33.46 -11.99
CA LYS A 21 -6.85 33.60 -13.34
C LYS A 21 -6.78 32.28 -14.08
N ALA A 22 -5.70 31.51 -13.93
CA ALA A 22 -5.59 30.16 -14.44
C ALA A 22 -6.60 29.22 -13.77
N GLN A 23 -6.71 29.29 -12.44
CA GLN A 23 -7.70 28.54 -11.68
C GLN A 23 -9.14 28.82 -12.15
N GLY A 24 -9.47 30.10 -12.40
CA GLY A 24 -10.77 30.48 -12.93
C GLY A 24 -11.07 29.84 -14.29
N ARG A 25 -10.08 29.74 -15.19
CA ARG A 25 -10.24 29.05 -16.48
C ARG A 25 -10.42 27.54 -16.30
N ASN A 26 -9.63 26.91 -15.43
CA ASN A 26 -9.77 25.49 -15.12
C ASN A 26 -11.17 25.17 -14.56
N LEU A 27 -11.68 25.99 -13.65
CA LEU A 27 -13.03 25.81 -13.10
C LEU A 27 -14.14 25.99 -14.15
N GLN A 28 -13.94 26.86 -15.15
CA GLN A 28 -14.88 26.98 -16.27
C GLN A 28 -14.91 25.72 -17.13
N GLU A 29 -13.74 25.15 -17.41
CA GLU A 29 -13.60 23.89 -18.16
C GLU A 29 -14.23 22.71 -17.40
N VAL A 30 -13.86 22.53 -16.14
CA VAL A 30 -14.44 21.49 -15.27
C VAL A 30 -15.96 21.68 -15.12
N GLY A 31 -16.43 22.93 -14.98
CA GLY A 31 -17.86 23.24 -14.94
C GLY A 31 -18.59 22.84 -16.22
N GLY A 32 -17.95 23.03 -17.39
CA GLY A 32 -18.44 22.56 -18.68
C GLY A 32 -18.55 21.03 -18.74
N ILE A 33 -17.50 20.32 -18.32
CA ILE A 33 -17.48 18.85 -18.26
C ILE A 33 -18.61 18.33 -17.36
N ILE A 34 -18.75 18.89 -16.16
CA ILE A 34 -19.83 18.49 -15.22
C ILE A 34 -21.20 18.73 -15.85
N TRP A 35 -21.39 19.86 -16.53
CA TRP A 35 -22.65 20.18 -17.20
C TRP A 35 -22.99 19.22 -18.33
N ASP A 36 -21.99 18.84 -19.14
CA ASP A 36 -22.18 17.88 -20.23
C ASP A 36 -22.46 16.48 -19.68
N MET A 37 -21.74 16.04 -18.63
CA MET A 37 -22.06 14.81 -17.91
C MET A 37 -23.51 14.80 -17.39
N LEU A 38 -23.98 15.91 -16.81
CA LEU A 38 -25.36 16.01 -16.31
C LEU A 38 -26.41 15.90 -17.42
N LYS A 39 -26.11 16.42 -18.63
CA LYS A 39 -26.98 16.31 -19.81
C LYS A 39 -27.00 14.90 -20.39
N GLU A 40 -25.84 14.25 -20.46
CA GLU A 40 -25.68 12.90 -21.02
C GLU A 40 -26.13 11.80 -20.04
N THR A 41 -26.30 12.14 -18.76
CA THR A 41 -26.78 11.22 -17.74
C THR A 41 -28.18 10.71 -18.08
N ASP A 42 -28.33 9.39 -18.22
CA ASP A 42 -29.64 8.75 -18.27
C ASP A 42 -30.27 8.76 -16.87
N TRP A 43 -30.99 9.85 -16.58
CA TRP A 43 -31.70 10.04 -15.32
C TRP A 43 -32.78 8.98 -15.06
N LYS A 44 -33.34 8.36 -16.10
CA LYS A 44 -34.31 7.26 -15.94
C LYS A 44 -33.61 6.00 -15.47
N ALA A 45 -32.49 5.64 -16.09
CA ALA A 45 -31.66 4.53 -15.65
C ALA A 45 -31.10 4.76 -14.23
N PHE A 46 -30.65 5.98 -13.92
CA PHE A 46 -30.22 6.35 -12.57
C PHE A 46 -31.34 6.16 -11.54
N ALA A 47 -32.53 6.72 -11.80
CA ALA A 47 -33.67 6.59 -10.89
C ALA A 47 -34.12 5.13 -10.74
N ALA A 48 -34.10 4.35 -11.82
CA ALA A 48 -34.40 2.92 -11.79
C ALA A 48 -33.38 2.15 -10.93
N LYS A 49 -32.08 2.45 -11.06
CA LYS A 49 -31.01 1.88 -10.23
C LYS A 49 -31.21 2.24 -8.76
N GLN A 50 -31.51 3.50 -8.43
CA GLN A 50 -31.76 3.89 -7.04
C GLN A 50 -33.00 3.20 -6.46
N LYS A 51 -34.09 3.11 -7.23
CA LYS A 51 -35.29 2.36 -6.82
C LYS A 51 -34.98 0.89 -6.57
N ALA A 52 -34.23 0.24 -7.46
CA ALA A 52 -33.81 -1.15 -7.29
C ALA A 52 -32.94 -1.33 -6.03
N ASN A 53 -32.01 -0.41 -5.77
CA ASN A 53 -31.18 -0.41 -4.57
C ASN A 53 -32.01 -0.28 -3.29
N VAL A 54 -33.01 0.60 -3.26
CA VAL A 54 -33.93 0.73 -2.12
C VAL A 54 -34.74 -0.55 -1.91
N GLN A 55 -35.29 -1.12 -2.98
CA GLN A 55 -36.04 -2.38 -2.90
C GLN A 55 -35.17 -3.55 -2.43
N ASP A 56 -33.92 -3.61 -2.86
CA ASP A 56 -32.93 -4.57 -2.40
C ASP A 56 -32.62 -4.39 -0.91
N ASN A 57 -32.39 -3.16 -0.45
CA ASN A 57 -32.21 -2.84 0.96
C ASN A 57 -33.41 -3.27 1.81
N VAL A 58 -34.64 -3.03 1.36
CA VAL A 58 -35.86 -3.49 2.05
C VAL A 58 -35.90 -5.01 2.11
N ARG A 59 -35.65 -5.71 0.99
CA ARG A 59 -35.61 -7.18 0.96
C ARG A 59 -34.55 -7.75 1.90
N ARG A 60 -33.37 -7.12 1.96
CA ARG A 60 -32.30 -7.48 2.89
C ARG A 60 -32.74 -7.32 4.34
N VAL A 61 -33.27 -6.16 4.72
CA VAL A 61 -33.74 -5.90 6.10
C VAL A 61 -34.83 -6.88 6.51
N VAL A 62 -35.80 -7.16 5.62
CA VAL A 62 -36.84 -8.15 5.88
C VAL A 62 -36.26 -9.55 6.08
N ARG A 63 -35.28 -9.95 5.26
CA ARG A 63 -34.58 -11.24 5.41
C ARG A 63 -33.83 -11.30 6.75
N GLU A 64 -33.01 -10.30 7.06
CA GLU A 64 -32.25 -10.22 8.31
C GLU A 64 -33.19 -10.27 9.54
N ALA A 65 -34.29 -9.52 9.51
CA ALA A 65 -35.30 -9.52 10.58
C ALA A 65 -35.95 -10.90 10.75
N LYS A 66 -36.29 -11.59 9.66
CA LYS A 66 -36.82 -12.96 9.71
C LYS A 66 -35.80 -13.95 10.29
N THR A 67 -34.54 -13.85 9.87
CA THR A 67 -33.46 -14.70 10.40
C THR A 67 -33.30 -14.48 11.90
N ILE A 68 -33.22 -13.22 12.35
CA ILE A 68 -33.10 -12.87 13.78
C ILE A 68 -34.33 -13.35 14.57
N ALA A 69 -35.53 -13.22 14.01
CA ALA A 69 -36.76 -13.71 14.63
C ALA A 69 -36.75 -15.25 14.81
N ALA A 70 -36.16 -15.98 13.88
CA ALA A 70 -36.01 -17.44 13.95
C ALA A 70 -34.87 -17.92 14.88
N MET A 71 -33.90 -17.05 15.20
CA MET A 71 -32.80 -17.39 16.10
C MET A 71 -33.27 -17.63 17.56
N THR A 72 -32.64 -18.60 18.21
CA THR A 72 -32.71 -18.82 19.65
C THR A 72 -32.11 -17.65 20.45
N PRO A 73 -32.42 -17.52 21.75
CA PRO A 73 -31.78 -16.51 22.60
C PRO A 73 -30.25 -16.59 22.61
N ALA A 74 -29.69 -17.80 22.55
CA ALA A 74 -28.24 -18.02 22.52
C ALA A 74 -27.62 -17.52 21.21
N GLU A 75 -28.24 -17.81 20.06
CA GLU A 75 -27.78 -17.33 18.75
C GLU A 75 -27.89 -15.81 18.62
N ARG A 76 -28.95 -15.20 19.16
CA ARG A 76 -29.06 -13.74 19.20
C ARG A 76 -27.98 -13.11 20.06
N LEU A 77 -27.67 -13.72 21.21
CA LEU A 77 -26.58 -13.28 22.07
C LEU A 77 -25.22 -13.43 21.39
N ASP A 78 -24.99 -14.51 20.64
CA ASP A 78 -23.80 -14.68 19.82
C ASP A 78 -23.71 -13.58 18.75
N LEU A 79 -24.76 -13.37 17.96
CA LEU A 79 -24.82 -12.31 16.94
C LEU A 79 -24.52 -10.91 17.51
N LEU A 80 -25.00 -10.62 18.73
CA LEU A 80 -24.70 -9.36 19.42
C LEU A 80 -23.24 -9.26 19.86
N LYS A 81 -22.57 -10.38 20.15
CA LYS A 81 -21.18 -10.43 20.62
C LYS A 81 -20.17 -10.51 19.47
N THR A 82 -20.41 -11.37 18.48
CA THR A 82 -19.44 -11.74 17.44
C THR A 82 -19.74 -11.11 16.07
N GLY A 83 -20.98 -10.64 15.88
CA GLY A 83 -21.39 -9.96 14.67
C GLY A 83 -21.90 -10.90 13.57
N GLU A 84 -22.02 -10.35 12.36
CA GLU A 84 -22.51 -11.12 11.21
C GLU A 84 -21.46 -12.12 10.68
N LYS A 85 -21.94 -13.19 10.03
CA LYS A 85 -21.11 -14.30 9.54
C LYS A 85 -21.04 -14.41 8.01
N HIS A 86 -21.84 -13.61 7.29
CA HIS A 86 -21.99 -13.67 5.83
C HIS A 86 -21.52 -12.38 5.18
N LEU A 87 -20.21 -12.25 5.02
CA LEU A 87 -19.53 -11.03 4.61
C LEU A 87 -19.73 -10.72 3.13
N GLY A 88 -20.01 -11.73 2.30
CA GLY A 88 -20.36 -11.53 0.89
C GLY A 88 -21.62 -10.69 0.70
N THR A 89 -22.50 -10.63 1.70
CA THR A 89 -23.72 -9.80 1.66
C THR A 89 -23.45 -8.29 1.77
N LEU A 90 -22.22 -7.89 2.08
CA LEU A 90 -21.78 -6.50 2.08
C LEU A 90 -21.55 -5.99 0.64
N TYR A 91 -21.36 -6.88 -0.32
CA TYR A 91 -21.13 -6.56 -1.72
C TYR A 91 -22.44 -6.56 -2.49
N ARG A 92 -22.56 -5.59 -3.41
CA ARG A 92 -23.66 -5.53 -4.37
C ARG A 92 -23.13 -5.09 -5.72
N LYS A 93 -23.54 -5.83 -6.75
CA LYS A 93 -23.17 -5.56 -8.14
C LYS A 93 -23.37 -4.09 -8.52
N GLY A 94 -22.32 -3.49 -9.05
CA GLY A 94 -22.34 -2.12 -9.55
C GLY A 94 -22.35 -1.03 -8.47
N ASP A 95 -22.04 -1.37 -7.22
CA ASP A 95 -21.75 -0.39 -6.17
C ASP A 95 -20.24 -0.21 -5.99
N MET A 96 -19.82 1.03 -5.80
CA MET A 96 -18.41 1.38 -5.63
C MET A 96 -17.90 1.20 -4.19
N VAL A 97 -18.80 0.94 -3.23
CA VAL A 97 -18.48 0.70 -1.81
C VAL A 97 -19.41 -0.39 -1.30
N THR A 98 -19.12 -0.95 -0.12
CA THR A 98 -20.04 -1.91 0.50
C THR A 98 -21.39 -1.27 0.80
N VAL A 99 -22.47 -2.06 0.78
CA VAL A 99 -23.83 -1.56 1.03
C VAL A 99 -24.03 -1.02 2.46
N ARG A 100 -23.13 -1.40 3.37
CA ARG A 100 -22.98 -0.88 4.73
C ARG A 100 -21.63 -1.31 5.32
N ARG A 101 -21.28 -0.74 6.48
CA ARG A 101 -20.20 -1.26 7.32
C ARG A 101 -20.59 -2.60 7.93
N GLU A 102 -19.59 -3.44 8.18
CA GLU A 102 -19.79 -4.75 8.81
C GLU A 102 -20.25 -4.60 10.27
N TRP A 103 -21.24 -5.40 10.65
CA TRP A 103 -21.63 -5.56 12.05
C TRP A 103 -20.68 -6.55 12.74
N ARG A 104 -19.85 -6.03 13.66
CA ARG A 104 -18.81 -6.79 14.37
C ARG A 104 -19.22 -7.28 15.76
N GLY A 105 -20.49 -7.12 16.12
CA GLY A 105 -20.94 -7.17 17.51
C GLY A 105 -20.75 -5.81 18.21
N VAL A 106 -21.38 -5.62 19.37
CA VAL A 106 -21.53 -4.30 20.00
C VAL A 106 -20.17 -3.64 20.29
N ALA A 107 -19.26 -4.36 20.95
CA ALA A 107 -17.99 -3.80 21.40
C ALA A 107 -17.05 -3.43 20.24
N ASP A 108 -16.88 -4.35 19.30
CA ASP A 108 -15.97 -4.15 18.17
C ASP A 108 -16.55 -3.17 17.14
N THR A 109 -17.88 -3.13 16.95
CA THR A 109 -18.52 -2.11 16.09
C THR A 109 -18.38 -0.71 16.68
N ALA A 110 -18.54 -0.56 18.01
CA ALA A 110 -18.34 0.72 18.67
C ALA A 110 -16.89 1.19 18.59
N TYR A 111 -15.92 0.27 18.74
CA TYR A 111 -14.51 0.57 18.56
C TYR A 111 -14.19 0.99 17.13
N ASP A 112 -14.65 0.22 16.15
CA ASP A 112 -14.46 0.47 14.72
C ASP A 112 -15.04 1.84 14.32
N PHE A 113 -16.25 2.17 14.78
CA PHE A 113 -16.87 3.48 14.53
C PHE A 113 -16.09 4.64 15.18
N LYS A 114 -15.55 4.44 16.38
CA LYS A 114 -14.70 5.44 17.04
C LYS A 114 -13.43 5.71 16.23
N GLU A 115 -12.74 4.67 15.76
CA GLU A 115 -11.52 4.84 14.95
C GLU A 115 -11.83 5.41 13.55
N TRP A 116 -13.00 5.09 12.99
CA TRP A 116 -13.52 5.75 11.79
C TRP A 116 -13.69 7.27 11.99
N LEU A 117 -14.35 7.69 13.06
CA LEU A 117 -14.47 9.12 13.41
C LEU A 117 -13.11 9.78 13.65
N ARG A 118 -12.19 9.08 14.32
CA ARG A 118 -10.83 9.57 14.55
C ARG A 118 -10.08 9.77 13.23
N THR A 119 -10.24 8.86 12.28
CA THR A 119 -9.63 8.95 10.94
C THR A 119 -10.17 10.16 10.19
N TRP A 120 -11.49 10.37 10.16
CA TRP A 120 -12.08 11.58 9.59
C TRP A 120 -11.59 12.86 10.26
N GLY A 121 -11.51 12.88 11.60
CA GLY A 121 -10.96 14.01 12.34
C GLY A 121 -9.52 14.32 11.94
N MET A 122 -8.69 13.30 11.71
CA MET A 122 -7.32 13.45 11.22
C MET A 122 -7.28 13.98 9.79
N LEU A 123 -8.10 13.44 8.87
CA LEU A 123 -8.17 13.88 7.48
C LEU A 123 -8.60 15.35 7.39
N LEU A 124 -9.71 15.72 8.02
CA LEU A 124 -10.21 17.10 8.08
C LEU A 124 -9.18 18.04 8.72
N GLY A 125 -8.56 17.62 9.82
CA GLY A 125 -7.51 18.39 10.50
C GLY A 125 -6.24 18.58 9.67
N THR A 126 -5.93 17.64 8.77
CA THR A 126 -4.74 17.71 7.92
C THR A 126 -4.99 18.54 6.67
N PHE A 127 -6.06 18.25 5.92
CA PHE A 127 -6.42 19.01 4.73
C PHE A 127 -6.78 20.47 5.02
N SER A 128 -7.35 20.78 6.20
CA SER A 128 -7.61 22.17 6.60
C SER A 128 -6.37 23.02 6.82
N LYS A 129 -5.16 22.42 6.90
CA LYS A 129 -3.90 23.18 6.95
C LYS A 129 -3.63 23.97 5.67
N ASP A 130 -4.16 23.51 4.54
CA ASP A 130 -4.07 24.20 3.25
C ASP A 130 -5.24 23.85 2.34
N LEU A 131 -6.44 24.23 2.80
CA LEU A 131 -7.70 23.72 2.26
C LEU A 131 -7.91 24.03 0.78
N VAL A 132 -7.52 25.23 0.33
CA VAL A 132 -7.81 25.67 -1.03
C VAL A 132 -6.99 24.90 -2.07
N PRO A 133 -5.65 24.84 -2.00
CA PRO A 133 -4.86 23.97 -2.86
C PRO A 133 -5.29 22.50 -2.75
N ALA A 134 -5.51 21.98 -1.54
CA ALA A 134 -5.91 20.59 -1.34
C ALA A 134 -7.20 20.22 -2.10
N LEU A 135 -8.22 21.08 -2.06
CA LEU A 135 -9.46 20.88 -2.80
C LEU A 135 -9.26 21.10 -4.29
N ASN A 136 -8.52 22.14 -4.69
CA ASN A 136 -8.24 22.43 -6.09
C ASN A 136 -7.56 21.26 -6.81
N MET A 137 -6.78 20.44 -6.08
CA MET A 137 -6.11 19.27 -6.66
C MET A 137 -7.10 18.28 -7.30
N THR A 138 -8.34 18.18 -6.79
CA THR A 138 -9.41 17.35 -7.39
C THR A 138 -9.87 17.82 -8.77
N PHE A 139 -9.61 19.10 -9.10
CA PHE A 139 -9.94 19.69 -10.40
C PHE A 139 -8.77 19.68 -11.39
N TYR A 140 -7.57 19.29 -10.94
CA TYR A 140 -6.41 19.10 -11.82
C TYR A 140 -6.09 17.64 -12.06
N TYR A 141 -6.41 16.77 -11.09
CA TYR A 141 -5.95 15.39 -11.09
C TYR A 141 -7.09 14.42 -10.78
N ARG A 142 -7.38 13.54 -11.74
CA ARG A 142 -8.40 12.50 -11.62
C ARG A 142 -8.18 11.60 -10.40
N TRP A 143 -6.95 11.14 -10.18
CA TRP A 143 -6.61 10.20 -9.11
C TRP A 143 -6.89 10.72 -7.70
N MET A 144 -6.98 12.05 -7.51
CA MET A 144 -7.21 12.65 -6.20
C MET A 144 -8.59 12.30 -5.64
N ILE A 145 -9.60 12.08 -6.50
CA ILE A 145 -10.95 11.74 -6.04
C ILE A 145 -11.01 10.37 -5.36
N SER A 146 -10.19 9.42 -5.80
CA SER A 146 -10.16 8.05 -5.26
C SER A 146 -9.73 8.03 -3.78
N TYR A 147 -8.94 9.02 -3.34
CA TYR A 147 -8.55 9.16 -1.93
C TYR A 147 -9.70 9.52 -0.98
N VAL A 148 -10.83 10.05 -1.50
CA VAL A 148 -12.05 10.26 -0.69
C VAL A 148 -12.61 8.93 -0.18
N CYS A 149 -12.29 7.82 -0.88
CA CYS A 149 -12.78 6.48 -0.57
C CYS A 149 -11.83 5.66 0.32
N CYS A 150 -10.76 6.27 0.87
CA CYS A 150 -9.79 5.58 1.73
C CYS A 150 -10.43 4.93 2.98
N VAL A 151 -11.55 5.47 3.48
CA VAL A 151 -12.29 4.84 4.59
C VAL A 151 -13.03 3.56 4.18
N SER A 152 -13.46 3.44 2.91
CA SER A 152 -14.00 2.19 2.36
C SER A 152 -12.89 1.15 2.21
N PHE A 153 -11.72 1.60 1.73
CA PHE A 153 -10.52 0.77 1.68
C PHE A 153 -10.18 0.21 3.07
N MET A 154 -10.25 1.01 4.13
CA MET A 154 -10.03 0.52 5.50
C MET A 154 -11.05 -0.54 5.93
N ASP A 155 -12.33 -0.38 5.58
CA ASP A 155 -13.37 -1.33 5.93
C ASP A 155 -13.13 -2.71 5.30
N LYS A 156 -12.64 -2.74 4.06
CA LYS A 156 -12.29 -3.97 3.35
C LYS A 156 -11.07 -4.68 3.94
N ASN A 157 -10.06 -3.91 4.32
CA ASN A 157 -8.80 -4.45 4.85
C ASN A 157 -8.94 -4.99 6.29
N THR A 158 -9.99 -4.59 7.02
CA THR A 158 -10.29 -5.05 8.38
C THR A 158 -11.48 -6.00 8.47
N MET A 159 -12.06 -6.38 7.33
CA MET A 159 -13.28 -7.19 7.29
C MET A 159 -13.08 -8.54 8.00
N GLY A 160 -14.02 -8.91 8.86
CA GLY A 160 -13.96 -10.12 9.69
C GLY A 160 -13.01 -10.08 10.90
N GLN A 161 -12.16 -9.05 11.06
CA GLN A 161 -11.29 -8.93 12.23
C GLN A 161 -12.07 -8.49 13.48
N ARG A 162 -11.64 -8.93 14.65
CA ARG A 162 -12.25 -8.63 15.96
C ARG A 162 -11.19 -8.33 17.01
N SER A 163 -11.62 -7.78 18.15
CA SER A 163 -10.78 -7.64 19.34
C SER A 163 -9.41 -7.00 19.09
N ASN A 164 -8.31 -7.61 19.51
CA ASN A 164 -6.98 -7.00 19.40
C ASN A 164 -6.47 -6.93 17.95
N ALA A 165 -6.85 -7.87 17.07
CA ALA A 165 -6.48 -7.79 15.66
C ALA A 165 -7.06 -6.52 15.01
N LEU A 166 -8.36 -6.26 15.23
CA LEU A 166 -9.01 -5.04 14.74
C LEU A 166 -8.34 -3.76 15.28
N LYS A 167 -7.99 -3.74 16.58
CA LYS A 167 -7.30 -2.60 17.21
C LYS A 167 -5.91 -2.36 16.60
N MET A 168 -5.15 -3.43 16.36
CA MET A 168 -3.82 -3.32 15.77
C MET A 168 -3.91 -2.79 14.34
N SER A 169 -4.81 -3.32 13.50
CA SER A 169 -5.02 -2.86 12.12
C SER A 169 -5.39 -1.37 12.04
N HIS A 170 -6.30 -0.90 12.91
CA HIS A 170 -6.65 0.53 13.00
C HIS A 170 -5.48 1.42 13.41
N LEU A 171 -4.59 0.93 14.28
CA LEU A 171 -3.41 1.69 14.69
C LEU A 171 -2.38 1.81 13.57
N LEU A 172 -2.11 0.73 12.85
CA LEU A 172 -1.14 0.69 11.77
C LEU A 172 -1.57 1.56 10.59
N ILE A 173 -2.80 1.36 10.09
CA ILE A 173 -3.32 2.14 8.96
C ILE A 173 -3.44 3.63 9.28
N TYR A 174 -3.75 4.00 10.52
CA TYR A 174 -3.84 5.41 10.91
C TYR A 174 -2.55 6.18 10.62
N ASP A 175 -1.37 5.57 10.84
CA ASP A 175 -0.10 6.23 10.56
C ASP A 175 0.16 6.36 9.06
N ILE A 176 -0.19 5.35 8.26
CA ILE A 176 -0.13 5.42 6.80
C ILE A 176 -1.05 6.53 6.28
N PHE A 177 -2.31 6.55 6.68
CA PHE A 177 -3.29 7.54 6.23
C PHE A 177 -2.88 8.96 6.62
N ARG A 178 -2.29 9.13 7.81
CA ARG A 178 -1.75 10.41 8.23
C ARG A 178 -0.58 10.85 7.35
N TYR A 179 0.36 9.95 7.07
CA TYR A 179 1.48 10.23 6.17
C TYR A 179 0.99 10.62 4.78
N VAL A 180 0.04 9.87 4.23
CA VAL A 180 -0.56 10.11 2.91
C VAL A 180 -1.29 11.46 2.88
N ALA A 181 -2.14 11.75 3.85
CA ALA A 181 -2.86 13.02 3.92
C ALA A 181 -1.91 14.22 4.03
N GLU A 182 -0.83 14.11 4.81
CA GLU A 182 0.19 15.15 4.90
C GLU A 182 0.91 15.37 3.57
N ASN A 183 1.28 14.30 2.87
CA ASN A 183 1.93 14.38 1.55
C ASN A 183 1.00 14.89 0.46
N LEU A 184 -0.28 14.51 0.44
CA LEU A 184 -1.27 15.05 -0.50
C LEU A 184 -1.41 16.57 -0.37
N VAL A 185 -1.39 17.09 0.86
CA VAL A 185 -1.36 18.54 1.10
C VAL A 185 -0.08 19.17 0.56
N PHE A 186 1.08 18.54 0.76
CA PHE A 186 2.34 19.07 0.22
C PHE A 186 2.43 19.01 -1.30
N LEU A 187 1.92 17.96 -1.94
CA LEU A 187 1.79 17.86 -3.39
C LEU A 187 0.95 19.02 -3.93
N ALA A 188 -0.24 19.23 -3.38
CA ALA A 188 -1.14 20.31 -3.79
C ALA A 188 -0.50 21.70 -3.62
N LYS A 189 0.20 21.89 -2.50
CA LYS A 189 0.87 23.14 -2.13
C LYS A 189 2.05 23.48 -3.03
N CYS A 190 2.86 22.48 -3.39
CA CYS A 190 4.08 22.69 -4.16
C CYS A 190 3.82 22.70 -5.67
N ASP A 191 2.74 22.10 -6.15
CA ASP A 191 2.43 22.06 -7.57
C ASP A 191 2.35 23.47 -8.18
N LYS A 192 3.17 23.74 -9.20
CA LYS A 192 3.19 25.00 -9.96
C LYS A 192 1.84 25.32 -10.60
N LYS A 193 1.04 24.30 -10.94
CA LYS A 193 -0.31 24.47 -11.50
C LYS A 193 -1.35 24.87 -10.44
N ASN A 194 -1.04 24.70 -9.15
CA ASN A 194 -1.98 24.89 -8.04
C ASN A 194 -1.41 25.80 -6.95
N GLY A 195 -0.97 25.27 -5.80
CA GLY A 195 -0.50 26.06 -4.66
C GLY A 195 0.74 26.92 -4.98
N ASN A 196 1.60 26.46 -5.89
CA ASN A 196 2.77 27.17 -6.40
C ASN A 196 3.63 27.81 -5.30
N SER A 197 3.85 27.07 -4.21
CA SER A 197 4.71 27.53 -3.12
C SER A 197 6.18 27.44 -3.51
N ALA A 198 6.69 28.46 -4.22
CA ALA A 198 8.08 28.49 -4.71
C ALA A 198 9.13 28.36 -3.60
N GLU A 199 8.87 28.96 -2.42
CA GLU A 199 9.77 28.86 -1.27
C GLU A 199 9.81 27.46 -0.67
N LEU A 200 8.68 26.74 -0.65
CA LEU A 200 8.66 25.36 -0.19
C LEU A 200 9.34 24.44 -1.20
N ASN A 201 9.10 24.64 -2.51
CA ASN A 201 9.69 23.84 -3.59
C ASN A 201 11.22 23.76 -3.50
N LYS A 202 11.91 24.86 -3.12
CA LYS A 202 13.37 24.87 -2.90
C LYS A 202 13.86 23.83 -1.88
N LYS A 203 12.97 23.40 -0.98
CA LYS A 203 13.23 22.43 0.09
C LYS A 203 12.68 21.04 -0.18
N VAL A 204 11.99 20.84 -1.30
CA VAL A 204 11.41 19.54 -1.65
C VAL A 204 12.40 18.74 -2.47
N VAL A 205 12.75 17.55 -1.96
CA VAL A 205 13.50 16.53 -2.70
C VAL A 205 12.50 15.45 -3.07
N LEU A 206 12.31 15.26 -4.37
CA LEU A 206 11.49 14.17 -4.88
C LEU A 206 12.35 12.93 -5.02
N PHE A 207 11.75 11.77 -4.80
CA PHE A 207 12.38 10.52 -5.16
C PHE A 207 11.35 9.58 -5.77
N ASP A 208 11.84 8.73 -6.65
CA ASP A 208 11.12 7.63 -7.23
C ASP A 208 10.55 6.75 -6.12
N GLU A 209 9.33 6.26 -6.28
CA GLU A 209 8.62 5.56 -5.23
C GLU A 209 9.26 4.23 -4.83
N MET A 210 10.07 3.62 -5.70
CA MET A 210 10.84 2.43 -5.34
C MET A 210 12.19 2.77 -4.69
N THR A 211 12.51 4.05 -4.58
CA THR A 211 13.71 4.55 -3.88
C THR A 211 13.36 4.83 -2.43
N MET A 212 14.08 4.22 -1.50
CA MET A 212 13.70 4.33 -0.10
C MET A 212 14.00 5.73 0.47
N GLY A 213 13.23 6.15 1.48
CA GLY A 213 13.26 7.49 2.04
C GLY A 213 14.39 7.75 3.05
N GLN A 214 15.14 6.73 3.50
CA GLN A 214 16.12 6.84 4.60
C GLN A 214 17.21 7.87 4.33
N ILE A 215 17.60 8.10 3.08
CA ILE A 215 18.55 9.18 2.75
C ILE A 215 18.04 10.55 3.25
N MET A 216 16.73 10.77 3.30
CA MET A 216 16.15 12.02 3.80
C MET A 216 16.26 12.17 5.32
N ALA A 217 16.58 11.10 6.06
CA ALA A 217 16.83 11.17 7.50
C ALA A 217 18.03 12.06 7.85
N GLY A 218 19.02 12.17 6.94
CA GLY A 218 20.16 13.06 7.11
C GLY A 218 19.88 14.52 6.74
N PHE A 219 18.69 14.84 6.21
CA PHE A 219 18.31 16.19 5.79
C PHE A 219 17.06 16.70 6.55
N PRO A 220 17.16 16.99 7.86
CA PRO A 220 16.00 17.34 8.70
C PRO A 220 15.29 18.65 8.31
N ASP A 221 15.94 19.50 7.52
CA ASP A 221 15.40 20.78 7.03
C ASP A 221 14.71 20.69 5.66
N LEU A 222 14.78 19.52 5.01
CA LEU A 222 14.17 19.25 3.72
C LEU A 222 12.87 18.45 3.88
N LEU A 223 12.06 18.46 2.82
CA LEU A 223 10.87 17.65 2.69
C LEU A 223 11.10 16.61 1.59
N GLY A 224 11.30 15.36 2.00
CA GLY A 224 11.38 14.23 1.09
C GLY A 224 9.98 13.75 0.69
N ILE A 225 9.72 13.59 -0.60
CA ILE A 225 8.43 13.09 -1.10
C ILE A 225 8.66 11.96 -2.11
N PRO A 226 8.13 10.74 -1.87
CA PRO A 226 8.04 9.70 -2.87
C PRO A 226 7.00 10.11 -3.90
N TYR A 227 7.45 10.54 -5.07
CA TYR A 227 6.66 11.41 -5.94
C TYR A 227 5.50 10.68 -6.62
N GLN A 228 5.74 9.48 -7.16
CA GLN A 228 4.71 8.67 -7.82
C GLN A 228 3.90 7.81 -6.83
N LEU A 229 4.30 7.73 -5.56
CA LEU A 229 3.63 6.89 -4.56
C LEU A 229 2.14 7.23 -4.43
N MET A 230 1.78 8.52 -4.40
CA MET A 230 0.37 8.93 -4.27
C MET A 230 -0.38 8.88 -5.60
N PRO A 231 0.13 9.45 -6.70
CA PRO A 231 -0.61 9.53 -7.96
C PRO A 231 -0.75 8.22 -8.72
N VAL A 232 0.08 7.22 -8.43
CA VAL A 232 0.14 5.95 -9.17
C VAL A 232 0.00 4.75 -8.22
N PHE A 233 0.95 4.56 -7.29
CA PHE A 233 1.06 3.30 -6.55
C PHE A 233 -0.06 3.09 -5.53
N LEU A 234 -0.12 3.95 -4.51
CA LEU A 234 -1.06 3.79 -3.42
C LEU A 234 -2.51 3.98 -3.90
N VAL A 235 -2.74 4.86 -4.87
CA VAL A 235 -4.09 5.03 -5.41
C VAL A 235 -4.56 3.77 -6.16
N SER A 236 -3.66 2.99 -6.79
CA SER A 236 -4.02 1.72 -7.45
C SER A 236 -4.50 0.64 -6.46
N GLU A 237 -4.06 0.71 -5.20
CA GLU A 237 -4.54 -0.16 -4.12
C GLU A 237 -5.97 0.19 -3.71
N ILE A 238 -6.34 1.47 -3.78
CA ILE A 238 -7.65 1.99 -3.38
C ILE A 238 -8.66 1.86 -4.53
N ASP A 239 -8.24 2.15 -5.75
CA ASP A 239 -9.08 2.20 -6.94
C ASP A 239 -8.40 1.46 -8.09
N GLN A 240 -8.87 0.24 -8.35
CA GLN A 240 -8.33 -0.63 -9.38
C GLN A 240 -8.36 -0.04 -10.80
N LEU A 241 -9.23 0.95 -11.05
CA LEU A 241 -9.40 1.52 -12.39
C LEU A 241 -8.57 2.79 -12.60
N THR A 242 -7.85 3.25 -11.58
CA THR A 242 -7.15 4.55 -11.62
C THR A 242 -6.00 4.56 -12.63
N CYS A 243 -5.30 3.44 -12.81
CA CYS A 243 -4.11 3.33 -13.66
C CYS A 243 -4.42 3.01 -15.12
N VAL A 244 -5.62 2.52 -15.43
CA VAL A 244 -6.02 2.13 -16.80
C VAL A 244 -5.77 3.25 -17.82
N PRO A 245 -6.16 4.52 -17.57
CA PRO A 245 -5.87 5.61 -18.51
C PRO A 245 -4.38 5.91 -18.68
N TYR A 246 -3.55 5.63 -17.68
CA TYR A 246 -2.10 5.84 -17.78
C TYR A 246 -1.48 4.79 -18.70
N ILE A 247 -1.85 3.53 -18.49
CA ILE A 247 -1.38 2.39 -19.29
C ILE A 247 -1.76 2.61 -20.76
N ASP A 248 -3.03 2.90 -21.04
CA ASP A 248 -3.52 3.13 -22.41
C ASP A 248 -2.77 4.27 -23.11
N ALA A 249 -2.46 5.35 -22.38
CA ALA A 249 -1.78 6.50 -22.92
C ALA A 249 -0.32 6.19 -23.29
N VAL A 250 0.43 5.49 -22.44
CA VAL A 250 1.84 5.19 -22.70
C VAL A 250 2.00 4.12 -23.78
N GLU A 251 1.11 3.14 -23.82
CA GLU A 251 1.11 2.11 -24.85
C GLU A 251 0.80 2.70 -26.23
N SER A 252 -0.16 3.62 -26.29
CA SER A 252 -0.45 4.40 -27.51
C SER A 252 0.73 5.27 -27.94
N PHE A 253 1.59 5.66 -27.00
CA PHE A 253 2.82 6.42 -27.26
C PHE A 253 3.98 5.53 -27.73
N GLY A 254 3.82 4.20 -27.70
CA GLY A 254 4.77 3.22 -28.22
C GLY A 254 5.50 2.38 -27.18
N LEU A 255 5.13 2.46 -25.89
CA LEU A 255 5.64 1.51 -24.90
C LEU A 255 4.98 0.13 -25.12
N PRO A 256 5.75 -0.96 -25.24
CA PRO A 256 5.18 -2.29 -25.42
C PRO A 256 4.30 -2.74 -24.25
N ALA A 257 3.14 -3.33 -24.54
CA ALA A 257 2.19 -3.85 -23.55
C ALA A 257 2.71 -5.06 -22.74
N ASP A 258 3.88 -5.63 -23.09
CA ASP A 258 4.55 -6.63 -22.25
C ASP A 258 5.41 -6.00 -21.13
N THR A 259 5.37 -4.67 -21.00
CA THR A 259 5.98 -3.92 -19.90
C THR A 259 5.07 -3.97 -18.67
N CYS A 260 5.67 -4.21 -17.50
CA CYS A 260 4.94 -4.26 -16.23
C CYS A 260 4.04 -3.02 -16.03
N PRO A 261 2.79 -3.18 -15.58
CA PRO A 261 1.88 -2.05 -15.39
C PRO A 261 2.33 -1.00 -14.39
N VAL A 262 3.24 -1.31 -13.47
CA VAL A 262 3.85 -0.31 -12.56
C VAL A 262 4.62 0.77 -13.34
N PRO A 263 5.76 0.46 -14.01
CA PRO A 263 6.48 1.46 -14.78
C PRO A 263 5.66 2.00 -15.97
N SER A 264 4.74 1.20 -16.54
CA SER A 264 3.82 1.71 -17.58
C SER A 264 2.90 2.80 -17.01
N SER A 265 2.35 2.62 -15.81
CA SER A 265 1.48 3.62 -15.18
C SER A 265 2.24 4.89 -14.80
N GLU A 266 3.48 4.77 -14.31
CA GLU A 266 4.35 5.93 -14.04
C GLU A 266 4.64 6.73 -15.31
N CYS A 267 5.07 6.04 -16.37
CA CYS A 267 5.35 6.66 -17.66
C CYS A 267 4.09 7.28 -18.26
N GLY A 268 2.96 6.60 -18.17
CA GLY A 268 1.66 7.09 -18.61
C GLY A 268 1.21 8.34 -17.88
N ALA A 269 1.36 8.37 -16.56
CA ALA A 269 1.07 9.54 -15.75
C ALA A 269 1.92 10.74 -16.17
N LEU A 270 3.18 10.53 -16.57
CA LEU A 270 4.03 11.59 -17.15
C LEU A 270 3.55 12.03 -18.55
N VAL A 271 3.16 11.09 -19.41
CA VAL A 271 2.69 11.35 -20.79
C VAL A 271 1.43 12.23 -20.79
N ILE A 272 0.48 11.97 -19.89
CA ILE A 272 -0.79 12.72 -19.82
C ILE A 272 -0.80 13.86 -18.80
N ASP A 273 0.35 14.21 -18.25
CA ASP A 273 0.51 15.30 -17.28
C ASP A 273 -0.23 15.14 -15.93
N ALA A 274 -0.37 13.89 -15.45
CA ALA A 274 -1.09 13.54 -14.23
C ALA A 274 -0.28 13.67 -12.93
N LEU A 275 0.98 14.10 -12.99
CA LEU A 275 1.83 14.30 -11.80
C LEU A 275 2.00 15.80 -11.45
N PRO A 276 2.04 16.17 -10.16
CA PRO A 276 2.25 17.56 -9.70
C PRO A 276 3.57 18.20 -10.15
N HIS A 277 3.58 19.42 -10.69
CA HIS A 277 4.83 20.05 -11.16
C HIS A 277 5.57 20.72 -10.01
N MET A 278 6.54 20.04 -9.41
CA MET A 278 7.14 20.48 -8.17
C MET A 278 8.55 19.91 -7.96
N GLY A 279 9.14 20.24 -6.81
CA GLY A 279 10.44 19.73 -6.39
C GLY A 279 11.60 20.62 -6.83
N ASN A 280 12.71 20.50 -6.11
CA ASN A 280 13.98 21.12 -6.47
C ASN A 280 14.88 20.15 -7.24
N CYS A 281 14.79 18.85 -6.93
CA CYS A 281 15.47 17.77 -7.63
C CYS A 281 14.71 16.45 -7.48
N PHE A 282 15.08 15.46 -8.30
CA PHE A 282 14.53 14.11 -8.28
C PHE A 282 15.63 13.06 -8.14
N ILE A 283 15.42 12.07 -7.28
CA ILE A 283 16.32 10.93 -7.09
C ILE A 283 15.62 9.70 -7.66
N SER A 284 16.25 9.05 -8.62
CA SER A 284 15.78 7.78 -9.20
C SER A 284 16.72 6.66 -8.80
N SER A 285 16.34 5.40 -9.05
CA SER A 285 17.22 4.26 -8.83
C SER A 285 17.08 3.19 -9.90
N SER A 286 18.10 2.34 -10.02
CA SER A 286 18.12 1.18 -10.92
C SER A 286 17.32 -0.02 -10.39
N MET A 287 16.39 0.21 -9.46
CA MET A 287 15.68 -0.82 -8.71
C MET A 287 14.16 -0.65 -8.87
N PRO A 288 13.37 -1.74 -8.76
CA PRO A 288 13.79 -3.13 -8.61
C PRO A 288 14.30 -3.76 -9.92
N CYS A 289 13.94 -3.23 -11.09
CA CYS A 289 14.20 -3.87 -12.39
C CYS A 289 14.39 -2.87 -13.53
N ASP A 290 14.63 -3.38 -14.74
CA ASP A 290 14.83 -2.59 -15.96
C ASP A 290 13.63 -1.69 -16.28
N GLY A 291 12.41 -2.09 -15.90
CA GLY A 291 11.20 -1.28 -16.06
C GLY A 291 11.28 0.05 -15.29
N SER A 292 11.77 0.03 -14.05
CA SER A 292 11.93 1.24 -13.23
C SER A 292 13.07 2.13 -13.74
N THR A 293 14.14 1.51 -14.26
CA THR A 293 15.22 2.23 -14.93
C THR A 293 14.71 2.98 -16.17
N MET A 294 13.84 2.34 -16.95
CA MET A 294 13.17 2.98 -18.09
C MET A 294 12.29 4.15 -17.64
N ALA A 295 11.46 3.97 -16.60
CA ALA A 295 10.54 5.01 -16.10
C ALA A 295 11.28 6.28 -15.65
N SER A 296 12.44 6.13 -15.02
CA SER A 296 13.33 7.23 -14.65
C SER A 296 13.71 8.13 -15.85
N SER A 297 13.85 7.54 -17.04
CA SER A 297 14.18 8.28 -18.26
C SER A 297 13.00 9.08 -18.83
N TYR A 298 11.76 8.69 -18.52
CA TYR A 298 10.57 9.49 -18.87
C TYR A 298 10.50 10.73 -17.99
N MET A 299 10.83 10.62 -16.70
CA MET A 299 10.85 11.74 -15.76
C MET A 299 11.80 12.85 -16.24
N ALA A 300 13.04 12.49 -16.58
CA ALA A 300 14.03 13.44 -17.08
C ALA A 300 13.63 14.11 -18.41
N ARG A 301 12.89 13.40 -19.28
CA ARG A 301 12.37 13.97 -20.54
C ARG A 301 11.18 14.89 -20.30
N ARG A 302 10.27 14.53 -19.38
CA ARG A 302 9.08 15.32 -19.06
C ARG A 302 9.44 16.63 -18.35
N PHE A 303 10.46 16.59 -17.50
CA PHE A 303 10.93 17.73 -16.71
C PHE A 303 12.43 17.98 -16.93
N PRO A 304 12.81 18.52 -18.10
CA PRO A 304 14.22 18.74 -18.44
C PRO A 304 14.93 19.71 -17.48
N ASP A 305 14.18 20.61 -16.84
CA ASP A 305 14.70 21.59 -15.89
C ASP A 305 14.78 21.06 -14.45
N LEU A 306 14.27 19.86 -14.17
CA LEU A 306 14.35 19.24 -12.84
C LEU A 306 15.61 18.37 -12.79
N PRO A 307 16.64 18.74 -12.01
CA PRO A 307 17.85 17.95 -11.91
C PRO A 307 17.56 16.55 -11.37
N VAL A 308 18.07 15.52 -12.06
CA VAL A 308 17.91 14.12 -11.68
C VAL A 308 19.26 13.54 -11.25
N PHE A 309 19.28 12.83 -10.12
CA PHE A 309 20.35 11.92 -9.74
C PHE A 309 19.84 10.48 -9.85
N HIS A 310 20.63 9.56 -10.40
CA HIS A 310 20.25 8.17 -10.59
C HIS A 310 21.16 7.26 -9.76
N LEU A 311 20.59 6.62 -8.74
CA LEU A 311 21.28 5.66 -7.90
C LEU A 311 21.41 4.31 -8.62
N CYS A 312 22.63 3.87 -8.85
CA CYS A 312 23.02 2.70 -9.61
C CYS A 312 23.59 1.61 -8.69
N PHE A 313 22.71 0.87 -8.03
CA PHE A 313 23.14 -0.20 -7.13
C PHE A 313 23.40 -1.52 -7.89
N PRO A 314 24.43 -2.29 -7.54
CA PRO A 314 24.80 -3.55 -8.19
C PRO A 314 23.75 -4.66 -7.98
N VAL A 315 23.49 -5.47 -9.01
CA VAL A 315 22.53 -6.60 -8.93
C VAL A 315 23.07 -7.75 -8.06
N ARG A 316 24.39 -7.94 -8.02
CA ARG A 316 25.07 -8.97 -7.22
C ARG A 316 25.36 -8.47 -5.80
N TYR A 317 24.33 -8.08 -5.05
CA TYR A 317 24.47 -7.49 -3.72
C TYR A 317 25.01 -8.42 -2.61
N GLU A 318 25.28 -9.69 -2.93
CA GLU A 318 25.99 -10.60 -2.02
C GLU A 318 27.51 -10.45 -2.14
N ASP A 319 28.00 -9.84 -3.22
CA ASP A 319 29.43 -9.56 -3.40
C ASP A 319 29.82 -8.31 -2.59
N GLU A 320 30.46 -8.52 -1.43
CA GLU A 320 30.94 -7.44 -0.57
C GLU A 320 31.90 -6.48 -1.29
N ALA A 321 32.51 -6.88 -2.42
CA ALA A 321 33.34 -5.98 -3.22
C ALA A 321 32.52 -4.85 -3.86
N THR A 322 31.23 -5.06 -4.14
CA THR A 322 30.37 -4.05 -4.79
C THR A 322 29.76 -3.08 -3.79
N LEU A 323 29.76 -3.41 -2.50
CA LEU A 323 29.14 -2.59 -1.46
C LEU A 323 29.77 -1.19 -1.35
N LYS A 324 31.09 -1.10 -1.49
CA LYS A 324 31.80 0.19 -1.48
C LYS A 324 31.33 1.10 -2.61
N MET A 325 31.00 0.53 -3.78
CA MET A 325 30.48 1.31 -4.90
C MET A 325 29.11 1.90 -4.56
N GLY A 326 28.21 1.09 -3.95
CA GLY A 326 26.91 1.57 -3.50
C GLY A 326 27.01 2.69 -2.46
N ALA A 327 27.95 2.59 -1.52
CA ALA A 327 28.18 3.63 -0.52
C ALA A 327 28.73 4.93 -1.15
N GLU A 328 29.63 4.84 -2.12
CA GLU A 328 30.13 6.02 -2.85
C GLU A 328 29.03 6.68 -3.71
N ASP A 329 28.13 5.90 -4.29
CA ASP A 329 26.99 6.42 -5.04
C ASP A 329 26.00 7.17 -4.11
N ILE A 330 25.77 6.64 -2.90
CA ILE A 330 25.03 7.35 -1.85
C ILE A 330 25.73 8.65 -1.46
N ARG A 331 27.05 8.68 -1.27
CA ARG A 331 27.78 9.94 -0.99
C ARG A 331 27.61 10.95 -2.10
N ALA A 332 27.69 10.51 -3.36
CA ALA A 332 27.47 11.37 -4.51
C ALA A 332 26.03 11.92 -4.53
N CYS A 333 25.04 11.11 -4.19
CA CYS A 333 23.66 11.55 -4.04
C CYS A 333 23.48 12.57 -2.90
N ILE A 334 24.11 12.36 -1.74
CA ILE A 334 24.10 13.31 -0.62
C ILE A 334 24.66 14.66 -1.09
N LYS A 335 25.85 14.66 -1.70
CA LYS A 335 26.49 15.87 -2.23
C LYS A 335 25.61 16.57 -3.27
N PHE A 336 24.96 15.81 -4.15
CA PHE A 336 24.02 16.36 -5.12
C PHE A 336 22.85 17.09 -4.43
N ILE A 337 22.25 16.50 -3.39
CA ILE A 337 21.16 17.13 -2.64
C ILE A 337 21.65 18.43 -1.97
N GLU A 338 22.84 18.42 -1.37
CA GLU A 338 23.46 19.61 -0.78
C GLU A 338 23.66 20.72 -1.81
N GLU A 339 24.19 20.39 -3.00
CA GLU A 339 24.43 21.35 -4.08
C GLU A 339 23.13 21.95 -4.63
N LYS A 340 22.06 21.16 -4.76
CA LYS A 340 20.78 21.64 -5.32
C LYS A 340 19.95 22.42 -4.31
N THR A 341 20.00 22.05 -3.04
CA THR A 341 19.11 22.61 -2.01
C THR A 341 19.78 23.61 -1.08
N GLY A 342 21.11 23.58 -0.99
CA GLY A 342 21.88 24.33 0.00
C GLY A 342 21.77 23.80 1.44
N ALA A 343 21.02 22.71 1.67
CA ALA A 343 21.02 22.02 2.95
C ALA A 343 22.34 21.26 3.15
N GLN A 344 22.60 20.81 4.38
CA GLN A 344 23.79 20.05 4.74
C GLN A 344 23.38 18.75 5.41
N TRP A 345 24.12 17.67 5.15
CA TRP A 345 23.92 16.38 5.78
C TRP A 345 24.16 16.46 7.30
N SER A 346 23.25 15.88 8.07
CA SER A 346 23.32 15.80 9.53
C SER A 346 23.41 14.35 9.99
N TRP A 347 24.60 13.95 10.42
CA TRP A 347 24.84 12.65 11.06
C TRP A 347 24.00 12.47 12.32
N ASP A 348 23.85 13.51 13.15
CA ASP A 348 23.01 13.46 14.35
C ASP A 348 21.54 13.15 14.02
N ALA A 349 20.99 13.77 12.96
CA ALA A 349 19.63 13.52 12.51
C ALA A 349 19.48 12.10 11.94
N TYR A 350 20.42 11.70 11.09
CA TYR A 350 20.46 10.36 10.49
C TYR A 350 20.53 9.27 11.57
N PHE A 351 21.50 9.34 12.48
CA PHE A 351 21.67 8.38 13.57
C PHE A 351 20.47 8.36 14.51
N SER A 352 19.84 9.50 14.79
CA SER A 352 18.61 9.55 15.59
C SER A 352 17.45 8.80 14.93
N ALA A 353 17.31 8.91 13.60
CA ALA A 353 16.31 8.17 12.84
C ALA A 353 16.65 6.67 12.77
N MET A 354 17.89 6.31 12.48
CA MET A 354 18.31 4.90 12.37
C MET A 354 18.22 4.17 13.72
N LYS A 355 18.48 4.84 14.86
CA LYS A 355 18.21 4.29 16.19
C LYS A 355 16.72 3.96 16.39
N ARG A 356 15.81 4.81 15.88
CA ARG A 356 14.37 4.52 15.91
C ARG A 356 14.02 3.37 14.99
N PHE A 357 14.55 3.35 13.77
CA PHE A 357 14.30 2.30 12.79
C PHE A 357 14.80 0.92 13.26
N ASN A 358 15.94 0.87 13.94
CA ASN A 358 16.44 -0.36 14.57
C ASN A 358 15.48 -0.88 15.65
N GLU A 359 14.90 0.01 16.47
CA GLU A 359 13.91 -0.36 17.48
C GLU A 359 12.57 -0.77 16.84
N GLU A 360 12.14 -0.12 15.76
CA GLU A 360 10.98 -0.55 14.96
C GLU A 360 11.19 -1.94 14.37
N THR A 361 12.38 -2.19 13.81
CA THR A 361 12.79 -3.50 13.28
C THR A 361 12.80 -4.58 14.37
N LYS A 362 13.18 -4.23 15.60
CA LYS A 362 13.10 -5.15 16.74
C LYS A 362 11.65 -5.58 17.03
N TYR A 363 10.70 -4.63 17.08
CA TYR A 363 9.28 -4.99 17.25
C TYR A 363 8.76 -5.86 16.11
N GLU A 364 9.22 -5.62 14.89
CA GLU A 364 8.88 -6.44 13.72
C GLU A 364 9.38 -7.89 13.88
N LEU A 365 10.61 -8.09 14.35
CA LEU A 365 11.17 -9.41 14.64
C LEU A 365 10.44 -10.11 15.80
N GLU A 366 10.09 -9.39 16.87
CA GLU A 366 9.26 -9.94 17.96
C GLU A 366 7.91 -10.44 17.44
N LYS A 367 7.28 -9.67 16.53
CA LYS A 367 6.04 -10.08 15.88
C LYS A 367 6.24 -11.29 14.97
N TRP A 368 7.35 -11.41 14.25
CA TRP A 368 7.66 -12.62 13.47
C TRP A 368 7.73 -13.85 14.37
N GLU A 369 8.41 -13.76 15.52
CA GLU A 369 8.47 -14.89 16.46
C GLU A 369 7.08 -15.31 16.95
N VAL A 370 6.18 -14.36 17.24
CA VAL A 370 4.78 -14.68 17.58
C VAL A 370 4.04 -15.36 16.43
N ASN A 371 4.17 -14.85 15.21
CA ASN A 371 3.45 -15.38 14.04
C ASN A 371 3.96 -16.75 13.56
N LYS A 372 5.22 -17.11 13.87
CA LYS A 372 5.76 -18.47 13.64
C LYS A 372 5.14 -19.52 14.56
N THR A 373 4.56 -19.11 15.69
CA THR A 373 3.89 -20.05 16.60
C THR A 373 2.56 -20.56 16.06
N ALA A 374 1.93 -21.48 16.80
CA ALA A 374 0.59 -21.98 16.49
C ALA A 374 -0.51 -20.90 16.55
N TYR A 375 -0.26 -19.75 17.18
CA TYR A 375 -1.25 -18.70 17.41
C TYR A 375 -0.77 -17.34 16.86
N PRO A 376 -0.70 -17.17 15.51
CA PRO A 376 -0.32 -15.90 14.92
C PRO A 376 -1.35 -14.81 15.23
N GLN A 377 -0.89 -13.56 15.40
CA GLN A 377 -1.70 -12.48 15.97
C GLN A 377 -1.88 -11.27 15.05
N LEU A 378 -0.83 -10.84 14.35
CA LEU A 378 -0.87 -9.66 13.49
C LEU A 378 -0.65 -10.07 12.04
N LEU A 379 -1.76 -10.21 11.31
CA LEU A 379 -1.82 -10.75 9.95
C LEU A 379 -2.69 -9.86 9.05
N GLY A 380 -2.58 -10.10 7.74
CA GLY A 380 -3.44 -9.49 6.73
C GLY A 380 -2.97 -8.11 6.27
N PRO A 381 -3.80 -7.45 5.44
CA PRO A 381 -3.32 -6.42 4.54
C PRO A 381 -2.92 -5.13 5.25
N CYS A 382 -3.54 -4.81 6.39
CA CYS A 382 -3.13 -3.65 7.18
C CYS A 382 -1.68 -3.77 7.70
N TYR A 383 -1.25 -4.98 8.04
CA TYR A 383 0.13 -5.23 8.45
C TYR A 383 1.07 -5.24 7.25
N GLU A 384 0.70 -5.95 6.18
CA GLU A 384 1.43 -6.04 4.91
C GLU A 384 1.78 -4.64 4.38
N LEU A 385 0.77 -3.78 4.22
CA LEU A 385 0.93 -2.38 3.79
C LEU A 385 1.76 -1.54 4.76
N PHE A 386 1.56 -1.71 6.07
CA PHE A 386 2.34 -0.97 7.06
C PHE A 386 3.81 -1.35 7.02
N ARG A 387 4.15 -2.64 6.82
CA ARG A 387 5.53 -3.08 6.81
C ARG A 387 6.28 -2.53 5.59
N LYS A 388 5.64 -2.52 4.41
CA LYS A 388 6.19 -1.89 3.20
C LYS A 388 6.44 -0.41 3.43
N TRP A 389 5.40 0.31 3.87
CA TRP A 389 5.48 1.75 4.14
C TRP A 389 6.52 2.10 5.22
N ASN A 390 6.56 1.36 6.34
CA ASN A 390 7.50 1.64 7.42
C ASN A 390 8.96 1.40 6.97
N TYR A 391 9.20 0.35 6.17
CA TYR A 391 10.52 0.07 5.64
C TYR A 391 10.94 1.07 4.56
N GLU A 392 10.07 1.40 3.62
CA GLU A 392 10.45 2.13 2.41
C GLU A 392 10.30 3.64 2.53
N MET A 393 9.26 4.12 3.23
CA MET A 393 8.89 5.54 3.25
C MET A 393 9.21 6.22 4.58
N ASP A 394 8.86 5.57 5.69
CA ASP A 394 9.12 6.12 7.03
C ASP A 394 10.59 5.96 7.40
N GLY A 395 11.13 4.73 7.38
CA GLY A 395 12.55 4.48 7.65
C GLY A 395 13.03 5.02 9.01
N GLY A 396 12.14 5.13 10.00
CA GLY A 396 12.40 5.74 11.31
C GLY A 396 12.44 7.28 11.31
N ILE A 397 12.05 7.95 10.24
CA ILE A 397 12.07 9.41 10.11
C ILE A 397 10.96 10.05 10.97
N ASP A 398 9.75 9.46 11.02
CA ASP A 398 8.63 10.01 11.78
C ASP A 398 8.61 9.51 13.24
N PRO A 399 8.98 10.34 14.23
CA PRO A 399 9.02 9.92 15.63
C PRO A 399 7.64 9.57 16.22
N ARG A 400 6.54 9.87 15.52
CA ARG A 400 5.17 9.52 15.95
C ARG A 400 4.90 8.02 15.83
N VAL A 401 5.53 7.33 14.87
CA VAL A 401 5.29 5.92 14.53
C VAL A 401 5.69 4.99 15.67
N MET A 402 6.78 5.30 16.38
CA MET A 402 7.26 4.54 17.54
C MET A 402 6.18 4.35 18.63
N LYS A 403 5.26 5.31 18.80
CA LYS A 403 4.15 5.16 19.75
C LYS A 403 3.17 4.07 19.32
N THR A 404 2.93 3.96 18.03
CA THR A 404 2.09 2.93 17.42
C THR A 404 2.76 1.57 17.54
N CYS A 405 4.03 1.43 17.16
CA CYS A 405 4.77 0.16 17.27
C CYS A 405 4.74 -0.41 18.70
N LYS A 406 5.01 0.42 19.72
CA LYS A 406 4.91 0.03 21.14
C LYS A 406 3.51 -0.42 21.54
N LYS A 407 2.48 0.29 21.10
CA LYS A 407 1.09 -0.03 21.44
C LYS A 407 0.62 -1.31 20.74
N VAL A 408 0.98 -1.49 19.48
CA VAL A 408 0.69 -2.69 18.69
C VAL A 408 1.40 -3.89 19.29
N ASN A 409 2.69 -3.80 19.62
CA ASN A 409 3.42 -4.91 20.25
C ASN A 409 2.80 -5.33 21.59
N LYS A 410 2.36 -4.35 22.41
CA LYS A 410 1.63 -4.65 23.65
C LYS A 410 0.34 -5.43 23.37
N LEU A 411 -0.45 -5.01 22.38
CA LEU A 411 -1.71 -5.68 22.02
C LEU A 411 -1.46 -7.07 21.43
N LEU A 412 -0.39 -7.22 20.65
CA LEU A 412 0.08 -8.48 20.07
C LEU A 412 0.38 -9.49 21.17
N LEU A 413 1.23 -9.13 22.14
CA LEU A 413 1.59 -10.03 23.25
C LEU A 413 0.38 -10.38 24.12
N GLN A 414 -0.51 -9.42 24.40
CA GLN A 414 -1.77 -9.69 25.11
C GLN A 414 -2.69 -10.65 24.35
N ALA A 415 -2.76 -10.53 23.02
CA ALA A 415 -3.56 -11.39 22.19
C ALA A 415 -2.96 -12.81 22.13
N TYR A 416 -1.63 -12.89 22.03
CA TYR A 416 -0.87 -14.13 22.07
C TYR A 416 -1.05 -14.89 23.39
N GLU A 417 -0.92 -14.21 24.54
CA GLU A 417 -1.13 -14.80 25.88
C GLU A 417 -2.54 -15.39 26.04
N ARG A 418 -3.54 -14.73 25.45
CA ARG A 418 -4.94 -15.17 25.48
C ARG A 418 -5.28 -16.20 24.39
N ARG A 419 -4.36 -16.45 23.47
CA ARG A 419 -4.56 -17.28 22.28
C ARG A 419 -5.74 -16.79 21.45
N ASP A 420 -5.88 -15.48 21.33
CA ASP A 420 -6.86 -14.86 20.45
C ASP A 420 -6.54 -15.26 18.99
N GLU A 421 -7.56 -15.33 18.14
CA GLU A 421 -7.39 -15.51 16.69
C GLU A 421 -7.64 -14.17 15.97
N ALA A 422 -6.84 -13.88 14.94
CA ALA A 422 -7.00 -12.66 14.15
C ALA A 422 -8.38 -12.58 13.46
N TRP A 423 -8.85 -13.72 12.94
CA TRP A 423 -10.21 -13.94 12.48
C TRP A 423 -10.82 -15.08 13.28
N VAL A 424 -11.70 -14.73 14.23
CA VAL A 424 -12.23 -15.64 15.25
C VAL A 424 -12.88 -16.89 14.63
N GLY A 425 -12.32 -18.06 14.95
CA GLY A 425 -12.84 -19.37 14.55
C GLY A 425 -12.66 -19.70 13.07
N LYS A 426 -11.83 -18.96 12.35
CA LYS A 426 -11.68 -19.10 10.88
C LYS A 426 -10.39 -19.80 10.46
N MET A 427 -9.34 -19.76 11.27
CA MET A 427 -8.03 -20.27 10.86
C MET A 427 -8.06 -21.79 10.65
N ARG A 428 -7.78 -22.24 9.42
CA ARG A 428 -7.70 -23.66 9.02
C ARG A 428 -6.36 -24.02 8.40
N TYR A 429 -5.75 -23.06 7.70
CA TYR A 429 -4.51 -23.27 6.96
C TYR A 429 -3.51 -22.14 7.21
N ARG A 430 -2.23 -22.48 7.10
CA ARG A 430 -1.10 -21.55 7.22
C ARG A 430 -0.54 -21.31 5.83
N GLY A 431 -0.58 -20.07 5.39
CA GLY A 431 -0.12 -19.66 4.07
C GLY A 431 0.99 -18.64 4.11
N ILE A 432 1.77 -18.58 3.03
CA ILE A 432 2.58 -17.41 2.70
C ILE A 432 2.23 -16.94 1.29
N VAL A 433 2.43 -15.66 1.05
CA VAL A 433 2.32 -15.07 -0.29
C VAL A 433 3.73 -14.90 -0.85
N TRP A 434 3.96 -15.40 -2.05
CA TRP A 434 5.24 -15.27 -2.75
C TRP A 434 5.05 -14.54 -4.08
N SER A 435 6.08 -13.80 -4.51
CA SER A 435 6.04 -12.84 -5.64
C SER A 435 5.35 -11.50 -5.31
N CYS A 436 5.40 -10.58 -6.28
CA CYS A 436 4.82 -9.24 -6.19
C CYS A 436 3.28 -9.31 -6.20
N PRO A 437 2.56 -8.69 -5.24
CA PRO A 437 1.13 -8.81 -5.08
C PRO A 437 0.34 -7.95 -6.05
N ALA A 438 -0.89 -8.36 -6.39
CA ALA A 438 -1.80 -7.54 -7.17
C ALA A 438 -2.21 -6.29 -6.39
N HIS A 439 -1.67 -5.12 -6.75
CA HIS A 439 -2.02 -3.85 -6.11
C HIS A 439 -3.51 -3.58 -6.21
N TYR A 440 -4.10 -3.82 -7.38
CA TYR A 440 -5.54 -3.62 -7.54
C TYR A 440 -6.38 -4.55 -6.66
N TYR A 441 -5.80 -5.50 -5.90
CA TYR A 441 -6.53 -6.35 -4.94
C TYR A 441 -5.84 -6.42 -3.56
N ALA A 442 -5.48 -5.27 -3.00
CA ALA A 442 -4.87 -5.09 -1.67
C ALA A 442 -5.37 -6.04 -0.57
N ASN A 443 -6.69 -6.26 -0.47
CA ASN A 443 -7.30 -7.03 0.60
C ASN A 443 -7.45 -8.54 0.30
N PHE A 444 -6.69 -9.08 -0.66
CA PHE A 444 -6.76 -10.49 -1.05
C PHE A 444 -6.46 -11.46 0.09
N SER A 445 -5.41 -11.18 0.89
CA SER A 445 -5.05 -11.98 2.09
C SER A 445 -6.19 -12.01 3.11
N ASN A 446 -6.95 -10.92 3.23
CA ASN A 446 -8.14 -10.86 4.06
C ASN A 446 -9.32 -11.68 3.49
N TRP A 447 -9.48 -11.72 2.16
CA TRP A 447 -10.46 -12.61 1.52
C TRP A 447 -10.12 -14.09 1.75
N LEU A 448 -8.85 -14.47 1.61
CA LEU A 448 -8.36 -15.83 1.86
C LEU A 448 -8.68 -16.31 3.29
N ALA A 449 -8.42 -15.47 4.29
CA ALA A 449 -8.71 -15.78 5.68
C ALA A 449 -10.22 -15.92 5.94
N ASN A 450 -11.04 -15.03 5.38
CA ASN A 450 -12.48 -15.03 5.60
C ASN A 450 -13.23 -16.12 4.83
N CYS A 451 -12.83 -16.41 3.59
CA CYS A 451 -13.51 -17.36 2.71
C CYS A 451 -13.03 -18.79 2.93
N TRP A 452 -11.73 -19.01 3.10
CA TRP A 452 -11.12 -20.36 3.13
C TRP A 452 -10.40 -20.68 4.44
N GLY A 453 -10.23 -19.70 5.33
CA GLY A 453 -9.46 -19.89 6.56
C GLY A 453 -7.96 -20.01 6.33
N ILE A 454 -7.47 -19.49 5.20
CA ILE A 454 -6.04 -19.45 4.88
C ILE A 454 -5.47 -18.17 5.46
N ASN A 455 -4.72 -18.30 6.55
CA ASN A 455 -4.07 -17.16 7.19
C ASN A 455 -2.67 -16.96 6.59
N ILE A 456 -2.48 -15.84 5.88
CA ILE A 456 -1.18 -15.44 5.34
C ILE A 456 -0.32 -14.90 6.48
N LEU A 457 0.76 -15.60 6.79
CA LEU A 457 1.66 -15.31 7.91
C LEU A 457 2.67 -14.23 7.57
N VAL A 458 3.11 -14.24 6.32
CA VAL A 458 4.09 -13.33 5.75
C VAL A 458 3.89 -13.28 4.23
N GLU A 459 4.23 -12.15 3.64
CA GLU A 459 4.36 -11.97 2.20
C GLU A 459 5.82 -11.70 1.83
N MET A 460 6.24 -12.03 0.61
CA MET A 460 7.58 -11.74 0.07
C MET A 460 7.97 -10.28 0.32
N GLU A 461 7.06 -9.34 0.10
CA GLU A 461 7.32 -7.91 0.23
C GLU A 461 7.37 -7.39 1.69
N SER A 462 7.09 -8.25 2.66
CA SER A 462 7.26 -7.93 4.08
C SER A 462 8.58 -8.45 4.65
N LEU A 463 9.27 -9.35 3.90
CA LEU A 463 10.56 -9.94 4.25
C LEU A 463 11.73 -9.00 3.89
N ASN A 464 11.68 -7.79 4.42
CA ASN A 464 12.64 -6.73 4.15
C ASN A 464 13.96 -6.96 4.91
N PHE A 465 14.97 -6.13 4.64
CA PHE A 465 16.22 -6.14 5.39
C PHE A 465 15.95 -5.87 6.88
N THR A 466 16.54 -6.69 7.76
CA THR A 466 16.28 -6.65 9.22
C THR A 466 17.54 -6.58 10.07
N LYS A 467 18.73 -6.47 9.48
CA LYS A 467 19.93 -6.28 10.28
C LYS A 467 19.91 -4.88 10.89
N PRO A 468 20.29 -4.74 12.18
CA PRO A 468 20.48 -3.42 12.78
C PRO A 468 21.49 -2.61 11.96
N LEU A 469 21.15 -1.36 11.67
CA LEU A 469 22.00 -0.41 10.98
C LEU A 469 22.97 0.25 11.96
N GLU A 470 24.18 0.56 11.52
CA GLU A 470 25.13 1.33 12.30
C GLU A 470 24.61 2.76 12.60
N THR A 471 24.85 3.25 13.82
CA THR A 471 24.27 4.51 14.34
C THR A 471 25.27 5.44 15.03
N GLU A 472 26.56 5.15 14.93
CA GLU A 472 27.63 5.93 15.57
C GLU A 472 28.78 6.26 14.62
N ASP A 473 29.16 5.32 13.73
CA ASP A 473 30.23 5.52 12.76
C ASP A 473 29.69 5.91 11.36
N PRO A 474 30.05 7.09 10.82
CA PRO A 474 29.59 7.57 9.51
C PRO A 474 29.91 6.65 8.32
N GLU A 475 31.07 6.01 8.32
CA GLU A 475 31.54 5.19 7.20
C GLU A 475 30.80 3.87 7.15
N LEU A 476 30.70 3.21 8.30
CA LEU A 476 29.93 1.98 8.46
C LEU A 476 28.44 2.20 8.22
N ALA A 477 27.91 3.36 8.64
CA ALA A 477 26.52 3.73 8.39
C ALA A 477 26.17 3.89 6.91
N LEU A 478 27.11 4.38 6.08
CA LEU A 478 26.89 4.45 4.62
C LEU A 478 26.94 3.09 3.96
N LEU A 479 27.81 2.19 4.45
CA LEU A 479 27.84 0.81 4.00
C LEU A 479 26.52 0.11 4.34
N ASP A 480 26.00 0.29 5.55
CA ASP A 480 24.72 -0.31 5.94
C ASP A 480 23.54 0.30 5.17
N LEU A 481 23.57 1.61 4.88
CA LEU A 481 22.58 2.25 4.02
C LEU A 481 22.64 1.68 2.59
N ALA A 482 23.83 1.48 2.03
CA ALA A 482 24.00 0.83 0.73
C ALA A 482 23.44 -0.59 0.73
N ARG A 483 23.72 -1.40 1.77
CA ARG A 483 23.14 -2.75 1.91
C ARG A 483 21.63 -2.73 2.00
N LEU A 484 21.08 -1.75 2.73
CA LEU A 484 19.64 -1.56 2.85
C LEU A 484 19.02 -1.35 1.46
N TYR A 485 19.62 -0.47 0.64
CA TYR A 485 19.12 -0.16 -0.71
C TYR A 485 19.30 -1.33 -1.67
N GLU A 486 20.48 -1.92 -1.71
CA GLU A 486 20.77 -3.11 -2.52
C GLU A 486 19.82 -4.29 -2.24
N ARG A 487 19.29 -4.37 -1.01
CA ARG A 487 18.38 -5.43 -0.54
C ARG A 487 16.96 -4.92 -0.27
N MET A 488 16.56 -3.88 -1.01
CA MET A 488 15.19 -3.39 -1.04
C MET A 488 14.19 -4.53 -1.32
N VAL A 489 12.97 -4.36 -0.82
CA VAL A 489 11.87 -5.32 -0.74
C VAL A 489 11.74 -6.28 -1.93
N MET A 490 11.49 -5.77 -3.14
CA MET A 490 11.33 -6.61 -4.33
C MET A 490 12.67 -7.14 -4.82
N ARG A 491 13.71 -6.31 -4.75
CA ARG A 491 15.04 -6.62 -5.28
C ARG A 491 15.67 -7.82 -4.57
N ARG A 492 15.57 -7.88 -3.25
CA ARG A 492 16.13 -8.96 -2.42
C ARG A 492 15.62 -10.35 -2.85
N HIS A 493 14.40 -10.44 -3.33
CA HIS A 493 13.76 -11.72 -3.62
C HIS A 493 13.65 -12.02 -5.11
N THR A 494 14.02 -11.08 -5.99
CA THR A 494 13.86 -11.25 -7.45
C THR A 494 15.16 -11.02 -8.24
N ASN A 495 16.19 -10.42 -7.62
CA ASN A 495 17.49 -10.20 -8.23
C ASN A 495 18.55 -11.08 -7.56
N GLY A 496 19.54 -11.55 -8.33
CA GLY A 496 20.63 -12.41 -7.84
C GLY A 496 20.46 -13.92 -8.08
N GLY A 497 19.41 -14.32 -8.81
CA GLY A 497 19.25 -15.67 -9.36
C GLY A 497 18.31 -16.58 -8.58
N TYR A 498 18.36 -17.88 -8.91
CA TYR A 498 17.51 -18.94 -8.36
C TYR A 498 17.48 -18.97 -6.82
N GLN A 499 18.62 -18.74 -6.17
CA GLN A 499 18.78 -18.84 -4.72
C GLN A 499 17.90 -17.83 -3.97
N ASN A 500 17.82 -16.60 -4.48
CA ASN A 500 17.11 -15.50 -3.83
C ASN A 500 15.59 -15.59 -3.99
N VAL A 501 15.12 -16.36 -4.98
CA VAL A 501 13.69 -16.58 -5.20
C VAL A 501 13.24 -17.93 -4.61
N VAL A 502 13.92 -19.01 -4.98
CA VAL A 502 13.44 -20.38 -4.75
C VAL A 502 13.94 -20.94 -3.43
N ASP A 503 15.25 -20.91 -3.18
CA ASP A 503 15.80 -21.41 -1.91
C ASP A 503 15.30 -20.57 -0.72
N GLU A 504 15.20 -19.26 -0.92
CA GLU A 504 14.60 -18.36 0.06
C GLU A 504 13.14 -18.71 0.34
N LEU A 505 12.30 -18.98 -0.67
CA LEU A 505 10.91 -19.41 -0.47
C LEU A 505 10.85 -20.64 0.45
N TRP A 506 11.64 -21.68 0.17
CA TRP A 506 11.64 -22.90 0.98
C TRP A 506 12.07 -22.64 2.41
N ARG A 507 13.11 -21.82 2.62
CA ARG A 507 13.54 -21.39 3.95
C ARG A 507 12.41 -20.69 4.70
N GLN A 508 11.61 -19.88 4.01
CA GLN A 508 10.45 -19.21 4.61
C GLN A 508 9.33 -20.21 4.91
N CYS A 509 8.97 -21.12 4.00
CA CYS A 509 7.97 -22.15 4.27
C CYS A 509 8.28 -22.95 5.55
N GLU A 510 9.54 -23.35 5.73
CA GLU A 510 10.02 -24.03 6.92
C GLU A 510 9.94 -23.12 8.16
N ALA A 511 10.48 -21.90 8.08
CA ALA A 511 10.52 -20.97 9.21
C ALA A 511 9.12 -20.58 9.72
N TRP A 512 8.15 -20.46 8.83
CA TRP A 512 6.77 -20.08 9.15
C TRP A 512 5.85 -21.27 9.42
N ASN A 513 6.33 -22.50 9.22
CA ASN A 513 5.52 -23.71 9.23
C ASN A 513 4.27 -23.54 8.34
N ALA A 514 4.49 -23.17 7.08
CA ALA A 514 3.45 -22.91 6.10
C ALA A 514 3.53 -23.95 4.98
N ASN A 515 2.39 -24.59 4.69
CA ASN A 515 2.29 -25.63 3.66
C ASN A 515 1.52 -25.17 2.42
N ILE A 516 0.76 -24.08 2.52
CA ILE A 516 0.11 -23.42 1.39
C ILE A 516 0.95 -22.23 0.96
N ILE A 517 1.17 -22.12 -0.34
CA ILE A 517 1.89 -21.00 -0.94
C ILE A 517 0.99 -20.39 -2.00
N ILE A 518 0.62 -19.14 -1.77
CA ILE A 518 -0.07 -18.33 -2.77
C ILE A 518 1.00 -17.74 -3.67
N MET A 519 1.10 -18.25 -4.88
CA MET A 519 2.08 -17.84 -5.87
C MET A 519 1.45 -16.76 -6.76
N TYR A 520 1.80 -15.50 -6.51
CA TYR A 520 1.37 -14.41 -7.38
C TYR A 520 2.13 -14.44 -8.71
N GLN A 521 1.41 -14.76 -9.77
CA GLN A 521 1.94 -14.81 -11.13
C GLN A 521 1.61 -13.50 -11.84
N ASN A 522 2.41 -12.46 -11.56
CA ASN A 522 2.39 -11.25 -12.36
C ASN A 522 2.81 -11.59 -13.79
N VAL A 523 1.89 -11.46 -14.74
CA VAL A 523 2.08 -11.86 -16.15
C VAL A 523 3.22 -11.12 -16.83
N ALA A 524 3.56 -9.91 -16.39
CA ALA A 524 4.64 -9.10 -16.93
C ALA A 524 5.96 -9.24 -16.15
N CYS A 525 6.00 -9.98 -15.03
CA CYS A 525 7.20 -10.14 -14.22
C CYS A 525 8.14 -11.21 -14.83
N LYS A 526 9.11 -10.74 -15.62
CA LYS A 526 10.11 -11.60 -16.28
C LYS A 526 10.99 -12.36 -15.28
N ASN A 527 11.37 -11.76 -14.15
CA ASN A 527 12.21 -12.42 -13.15
C ASN A 527 11.52 -13.66 -12.57
N MET A 528 10.26 -13.55 -12.15
CA MET A 528 9.53 -14.67 -11.54
C MET A 528 9.14 -15.74 -12.57
N ALA A 529 8.79 -15.33 -13.80
CA ALA A 529 8.46 -16.27 -14.87
C ALA A 529 9.61 -17.24 -15.20
N THR A 530 10.88 -16.80 -15.05
CA THR A 530 12.05 -17.64 -15.40
C THR A 530 12.27 -18.85 -14.49
N VAL A 531 11.72 -18.84 -13.26
CA VAL A 531 11.95 -19.90 -12.27
C VAL A 531 10.70 -20.75 -11.97
N GLN A 532 9.59 -20.49 -12.66
CA GLN A 532 8.31 -21.16 -12.41
C GLN A 532 8.39 -22.68 -12.48
N GLY A 533 9.01 -23.24 -13.53
CA GLY A 533 9.13 -24.70 -13.67
C GLY A 533 9.89 -25.37 -12.53
N ILE A 534 10.89 -24.68 -11.97
CA ILE A 534 11.68 -25.19 -10.84
C ILE A 534 10.87 -25.15 -9.54
N LEU A 535 10.10 -24.08 -9.34
CA LEU A 535 9.18 -23.95 -8.20
C LEU A 535 8.13 -25.05 -8.21
N ASP A 536 7.56 -25.37 -9.37
CA ASP A 536 6.57 -26.45 -9.52
C ASP A 536 7.15 -27.83 -9.21
N GLU A 537 8.33 -28.15 -9.75
CA GLU A 537 8.98 -29.44 -9.53
C GLU A 537 9.36 -29.62 -8.06
N GLN A 538 10.13 -28.69 -7.50
CA GLN A 538 10.61 -28.79 -6.11
C GLN A 538 9.48 -28.64 -5.09
N GLY A 539 8.50 -27.77 -5.37
CA GLY A 539 7.32 -27.60 -4.51
C GLY A 539 6.55 -28.90 -4.36
N ARG A 540 6.37 -29.64 -5.47
CA ARG A 540 5.74 -30.97 -5.48
C ARG A 540 6.57 -32.01 -4.73
N GLU A 541 7.88 -32.05 -4.93
CA GLU A 541 8.78 -32.97 -4.22
C GLU A 541 8.77 -32.75 -2.70
N ARG A 542 8.65 -31.49 -2.27
CA ARG A 542 8.59 -31.09 -0.86
C ARG A 542 7.20 -31.24 -0.24
N GLY A 543 6.17 -31.53 -1.04
CA GLY A 543 4.79 -31.68 -0.58
C GLY A 543 4.08 -30.35 -0.25
N TYR A 544 4.51 -29.24 -0.87
CA TYR A 544 3.85 -27.95 -0.73
C TYR A 544 2.67 -27.79 -1.69
N HIS A 545 1.66 -27.04 -1.25
CA HIS A 545 0.50 -26.66 -2.05
C HIS A 545 0.74 -25.29 -2.69
N LEU A 546 1.28 -25.28 -3.91
CA LEU A 546 1.44 -24.06 -4.70
C LEU A 546 0.13 -23.76 -5.43
N ILE A 547 -0.48 -22.62 -5.09
CA ILE A 547 -1.67 -22.10 -5.76
C ILE A 547 -1.25 -20.90 -6.59
N TRP A 548 -1.12 -21.09 -7.90
CA TRP A 548 -0.79 -20.04 -8.85
C TRP A 548 -1.99 -19.15 -9.13
N ILE A 549 -1.78 -17.84 -9.00
CA ILE A 549 -2.80 -16.82 -9.22
C ILE A 549 -2.25 -15.81 -10.20
N GLU A 550 -2.73 -15.87 -11.43
CA GLU A 550 -2.41 -14.87 -12.44
C GLU A 550 -2.97 -13.50 -12.05
N HIS A 551 -2.20 -12.44 -12.27
CA HIS A 551 -2.64 -11.06 -12.17
C HIS A 551 -1.74 -10.16 -13.00
N ASP A 552 -2.14 -8.91 -13.19
CA ASP A 552 -1.37 -7.92 -13.95
C ASP A 552 -1.15 -6.65 -13.14
N LEU A 553 -0.76 -6.85 -11.87
CA LEU A 553 -0.33 -5.84 -10.90
C LEU A 553 -1.26 -4.62 -10.69
N MET A 554 -1.33 -3.68 -11.64
CA MET A 554 -2.19 -2.49 -11.66
C MET A 554 -3.26 -2.50 -12.76
N ASP A 555 -3.24 -3.47 -13.68
CA ASP A 555 -4.24 -3.61 -14.74
C ASP A 555 -5.25 -4.73 -14.41
N PRO A 556 -6.49 -4.38 -13.99
CA PRO A 556 -7.50 -5.39 -13.69
C PRO A 556 -8.15 -6.00 -14.95
N ARG A 557 -7.84 -5.50 -16.16
CA ARG A 557 -8.48 -5.93 -17.42
C ARG A 557 -7.92 -7.25 -17.91
N THR A 558 -6.65 -7.52 -17.66
CA THR A 558 -5.99 -8.79 -18.02
C THR A 558 -6.50 -9.93 -17.13
N VAL A 559 -6.57 -9.71 -15.81
CA VAL A 559 -7.12 -10.67 -14.86
C VAL A 559 -7.96 -9.96 -13.81
N SER A 560 -9.25 -10.26 -13.74
CA SER A 560 -10.13 -9.64 -12.75
C SER A 560 -9.92 -10.21 -11.34
N ARG A 561 -10.28 -9.45 -10.30
CA ARG A 561 -10.31 -9.93 -8.90
C ARG A 561 -11.12 -11.23 -8.74
N LYS A 562 -12.24 -11.34 -9.47
CA LYS A 562 -13.06 -12.56 -9.50
C LYS A 562 -12.28 -13.76 -10.06
N THR A 563 -11.55 -13.57 -11.16
CA THR A 563 -10.75 -14.64 -11.76
C THR A 563 -9.68 -15.14 -10.78
N MET A 564 -9.02 -14.22 -10.07
CA MET A 564 -8.06 -14.58 -9.00
C MET A 564 -8.71 -15.42 -7.90
N ARG A 565 -9.91 -15.03 -7.44
CA ARG A 565 -10.68 -15.82 -6.44
C ARG A 565 -11.07 -17.19 -6.98
N ASP A 566 -11.53 -17.26 -8.22
CA ASP A 566 -12.01 -18.50 -8.84
C ASP A 566 -10.88 -19.55 -8.93
N LYS A 567 -9.63 -19.15 -9.19
CA LYS A 567 -8.45 -20.03 -9.15
C LYS A 567 -8.26 -20.69 -7.78
N VAL A 568 -8.33 -19.89 -6.71
CA VAL A 568 -8.23 -20.42 -5.35
C VAL A 568 -9.45 -21.27 -5.02
N ASN A 569 -10.67 -20.83 -5.39
CA ASN A 569 -11.90 -21.57 -5.14
C ASN A 569 -11.85 -22.97 -5.77
N GLU A 570 -11.39 -23.06 -7.02
CA GLU A 570 -11.23 -24.32 -7.73
C GLU A 570 -10.20 -25.23 -7.05
N TYR A 571 -9.02 -24.70 -6.71
CA TYR A 571 -7.98 -25.46 -6.02
C TYR A 571 -8.47 -26.01 -4.67
N MET A 572 -9.12 -25.17 -3.87
CA MET A 572 -9.61 -25.55 -2.55
C MET A 572 -10.70 -26.63 -2.62
N ARG A 573 -11.57 -26.61 -3.64
CA ARG A 573 -12.60 -27.63 -3.82
C ARG A 573 -12.05 -28.93 -4.41
N THR A 574 -11.19 -28.84 -5.42
CA THR A 574 -10.77 -30.00 -6.22
C THR A 574 -9.59 -30.73 -5.61
N VAL A 575 -8.56 -29.98 -5.20
CA VAL A 575 -7.30 -30.52 -4.66
C VAL A 575 -7.41 -30.68 -3.16
N MET A 576 -7.78 -29.62 -2.44
CA MET A 576 -7.86 -29.66 -0.97
C MET A 576 -9.13 -30.32 -0.45
N ARG A 577 -10.17 -30.44 -1.28
CA ARG A 577 -11.51 -30.97 -0.91
C ARG A 577 -12.08 -30.30 0.35
N ALA A 578 -11.85 -28.99 0.45
CA ALA A 578 -12.26 -28.17 1.58
C ALA A 578 -13.63 -27.53 1.32
N GLU A 579 -14.40 -27.34 2.39
CA GLU A 579 -15.59 -26.49 2.37
C GLU A 579 -15.22 -25.04 2.73
N PRO A 580 -15.84 -24.01 2.14
CA PRO A 580 -15.55 -22.62 2.52
C PRO A 580 -15.97 -22.33 3.97
N VAL A 581 -15.26 -21.41 4.62
CA VAL A 581 -15.64 -20.82 5.91
C VAL A 581 -16.87 -19.94 5.76
N ASP A 582 -16.88 -19.09 4.73
CA ASP A 582 -18.03 -18.25 4.35
C ASP A 582 -18.36 -18.48 2.86
N PRO A 583 -19.39 -19.30 2.56
CA PRO A 583 -19.81 -19.57 1.19
C PRO A 583 -20.24 -18.32 0.42
N THR A 584 -20.63 -17.24 1.11
CA THR A 584 -21.08 -16.00 0.45
C THR A 584 -19.93 -15.23 -0.19
N LEU A 585 -18.69 -15.55 0.16
CA LEU A 585 -17.48 -14.97 -0.43
C LEU A 585 -16.93 -15.76 -1.63
N LEU A 586 -17.61 -16.83 -2.05
CA LEU A 586 -17.19 -17.62 -3.22
C LEU A 586 -17.46 -16.87 -4.53
N ASP A 587 -18.61 -16.21 -4.63
CA ASP A 587 -19.04 -15.50 -5.83
C ASP A 587 -19.77 -14.21 -5.47
N PHE A 588 -19.08 -13.09 -5.68
CA PHE A 588 -19.61 -11.75 -5.50
C PHE A 588 -18.95 -10.80 -6.50
N ASP A 589 -19.66 -9.73 -6.82
CA ASP A 589 -19.24 -8.70 -7.77
C ASP A 589 -18.57 -7.55 -7.01
N ASP A 590 -17.31 -7.28 -7.35
CA ASP A 590 -16.47 -6.22 -6.79
C ASP A 590 -15.62 -5.51 -7.86
N GLU A 591 -16.05 -5.57 -9.13
CA GLU A 591 -15.30 -5.02 -10.29
C GLU A 591 -15.09 -3.50 -10.22
N ILE A 592 -15.96 -2.79 -9.53
CA ILE A 592 -15.85 -1.33 -9.34
C ILE A 592 -15.84 -0.91 -7.87
N CYS A 593 -15.80 -1.89 -6.96
CA CYS A 593 -15.81 -1.62 -5.53
C CYS A 593 -14.42 -1.14 -5.10
N MET A 594 -14.32 0.07 -4.54
CA MET A 594 -13.11 0.73 -4.01
C MET A 594 -12.84 0.36 -2.56
#